data_AF-A0A8E5HLI8-F1
#
_entry.id   AF-A0A8E5HLI8-F1
#
_cell.length_a   1.000
_cell.length_b   1.000
_cell.length_c   1.000
_cell.angle_alpha   90.00
_cell.angle_beta   90.00
_cell.angle_gamma   90.00
#
_symmetry.space_group_name_H-M   'P 1'
#
loop_
_entity.id
_entity.type
_entity.pdbx_description
1 polymer ?
#
loop_
_entity_poly.entity_id
_entity_poly.type
_entity_poly.pdbx_seq_one_letter_code
_entity_poly.pdbx_strand_id
1 'polypeptide(L)'
;MSNLFSGINARLRGGSAKPSGQKSPSPSTGSQPLPSDTASQVNQSSTNTAPKVPPLPNSPSLAQTIGMDESSGVIASGDDVINSYTLPRPLPLWLNANYVKHIVKGNFMTLSARPKTVEQGEWIAHQVVEHYRNLWNFVRVVHEKEEDGTSICNPKTCPRMSAGANHSFTWLNNRREPVELPAYEYMTLMQRWISGKIDDTAIFPTDPSGVSYAHNPSITTTPLSQLSNPGEADYIGKRSGFPDKFVEVCQMIFRQMFRVYSHLYWAHFTEPFYHLNLEKQLNSCFSHFLLTATALDMLKPRELEPMQALIDLWAANGTFPPESKAYEYANLRAGERFLQLSGVSQ
;
A
#
# COMPACT_ATOMS: atom_id res chain seq x y z
N MET A 1 20.25 36.56 14.62
CA MET A 1 20.92 37.25 13.49
C MET A 1 21.78 36.20 12.78
N SER A 2 21.80 36.05 11.46
CA SER A 2 21.09 36.81 10.41
C SER A 2 20.96 35.97 9.12
N ASN A 3 20.11 36.41 8.20
CA ASN A 3 19.73 35.76 6.94
C ASN A 3 20.92 35.37 6.05
N LEU A 4 20.70 34.35 5.19
CA LEU A 4 21.18 34.38 3.80
C LEU A 4 20.38 33.39 2.91
N PHE A 5 19.36 33.91 2.21
CA PHE A 5 18.72 33.23 1.07
C PHE A 5 19.29 33.82 -0.23
N SER A 6 19.95 33.00 -1.05
CA SER A 6 20.16 33.25 -2.50
C SER A 6 20.72 31.98 -3.15
N GLY A 7 20.35 31.58 -4.37
CA GLY A 7 19.34 32.18 -5.25
C GLY A 7 19.02 31.27 -6.44
N ILE A 8 17.84 31.46 -7.04
CA ILE A 8 17.39 30.73 -8.24
C ILE A 8 18.07 31.33 -9.48
N ASN A 9 18.40 30.50 -10.47
CA ASN A 9 18.69 30.96 -11.83
C ASN A 9 18.12 30.00 -12.89
N ALA A 10 17.00 30.37 -13.49
CA ALA A 10 16.53 29.80 -14.75
C ALA A 10 17.23 30.50 -15.93
N ARG A 11 17.30 29.86 -17.10
CA ARG A 11 17.82 30.50 -18.33
C ARG A 11 16.96 30.15 -19.55
N LEU A 12 16.52 31.18 -20.26
CA LEU A 12 15.64 31.10 -21.44
C LEU A 12 16.05 32.16 -22.49
N ARG A 13 15.61 31.94 -23.74
CA ARG A 13 15.90 32.65 -25.02
C ARG A 13 17.09 32.07 -25.83
N GLY A 14 17.01 31.96 -27.17
CA GLY A 14 15.83 32.05 -28.07
C GLY A 14 16.09 32.66 -29.46
N GLY A 15 15.57 32.01 -30.53
CA GLY A 15 15.56 32.50 -31.92
C GLY A 15 16.83 32.20 -32.75
N SER A 16 16.82 32.10 -34.09
CA SER A 16 15.74 32.20 -35.10
C SER A 16 16.15 31.64 -36.49
N ALA A 17 15.19 31.52 -37.43
CA ALA A 17 15.31 31.42 -38.91
C ALA A 17 15.27 30.02 -39.63
N LYS A 18 14.92 30.09 -40.94
CA LYS A 18 14.58 29.06 -41.97
C LYS A 18 15.09 29.58 -43.35
N PRO A 19 14.94 28.93 -44.55
CA PRO A 19 14.20 27.72 -44.99
C PRO A 19 15.15 26.70 -45.73
N SER A 20 14.93 25.97 -46.85
CA SER A 20 13.83 25.70 -47.83
C SER A 20 14.13 24.48 -48.75
N GLY A 21 13.12 23.69 -49.14
CA GLY A 21 13.11 22.81 -50.35
C GLY A 21 13.74 21.40 -50.20
N GLN A 22 13.48 20.40 -51.06
CA GLN A 22 12.52 20.26 -52.18
C GLN A 22 12.08 18.77 -52.41
N LYS A 23 10.85 18.58 -52.93
CA LYS A 23 10.33 17.57 -53.89
C LYS A 23 10.66 16.05 -53.81
N SER A 24 9.61 15.24 -54.02
CA SER A 24 9.61 13.82 -54.44
C SER A 24 9.62 13.68 -55.99
N PRO A 25 9.73 12.47 -56.63
CA PRO A 25 8.59 11.53 -56.81
C PRO A 25 8.95 10.01 -56.90
N SER A 26 7.93 9.17 -57.18
CA SER A 26 8.01 7.70 -57.43
C SER A 26 8.11 7.33 -58.93
N PRO A 27 8.23 6.02 -59.26
CA PRO A 27 7.43 5.45 -60.36
C PRO A 27 6.87 4.01 -60.11
N SER A 28 6.06 3.51 -61.06
CA SER A 28 5.42 2.17 -61.15
C SER A 28 6.34 1.10 -61.80
N THR A 29 6.01 -0.17 -62.16
CA THR A 29 4.77 -0.96 -62.50
C THR A 29 5.16 -2.47 -62.49
N GLY A 30 4.33 -3.53 -62.40
CA GLY A 30 2.88 -3.72 -62.17
C GLY A 30 2.23 -4.73 -63.17
N SER A 31 1.82 -5.94 -62.75
CA SER A 31 1.19 -6.99 -63.62
C SER A 31 0.34 -8.04 -62.85
N GLN A 32 -0.52 -8.78 -63.58
CA GLN A 32 -1.55 -9.77 -63.13
C GLN A 32 -1.19 -11.23 -63.57
N PRO A 33 -1.95 -12.35 -63.30
CA PRO A 33 -3.36 -12.48 -62.87
C PRO A 33 -3.72 -13.55 -61.79
N LEU A 34 -5.05 -13.73 -61.62
CA LEU A 34 -5.88 -14.62 -60.76
C LEU A 34 -5.98 -16.09 -61.29
N PRO A 35 -6.63 -17.10 -60.63
CA PRO A 35 -7.97 -17.02 -59.97
C PRO A 35 -8.31 -17.90 -58.73
N SER A 36 -9.47 -17.56 -58.10
CA SER A 36 -10.46 -18.37 -57.32
C SER A 36 -9.99 -19.41 -56.26
N ASP A 37 -10.64 -19.57 -55.10
CA ASP A 37 -12.09 -19.85 -55.00
C ASP A 37 -12.77 -19.66 -53.59
N THR A 38 -14.10 -19.51 -53.61
CA THR A 38 -15.15 -19.93 -52.65
C THR A 38 -15.13 -19.59 -51.12
N ALA A 39 -16.15 -18.80 -50.71
CA ALA A 39 -16.90 -18.80 -49.41
C ALA A 39 -16.16 -18.50 -48.07
N SER A 40 -16.81 -18.04 -46.98
CA SER A 40 -18.21 -17.64 -46.70
C SER A 40 -18.27 -16.50 -45.65
N GLN A 41 -19.41 -15.82 -45.52
CA GLN A 41 -19.64 -14.79 -44.49
C GLN A 41 -20.04 -15.39 -43.14
N VAL A 42 -19.43 -14.90 -42.05
CA VAL A 42 -20.06 -14.89 -40.71
C VAL A 42 -19.84 -13.52 -40.09
N ASN A 43 -20.92 -12.85 -39.72
CA ASN A 43 -20.92 -11.58 -39.00
C ASN A 43 -21.46 -11.82 -37.59
N GLN A 44 -20.70 -11.48 -36.54
CA GLN A 44 -21.21 -11.55 -35.17
C GLN A 44 -20.50 -10.61 -34.20
N SER A 45 -21.29 -9.75 -33.55
CA SER A 45 -20.89 -8.81 -32.53
C SER A 45 -20.63 -9.49 -31.19
N SER A 46 -19.47 -9.25 -30.57
CA SER A 46 -19.10 -9.80 -29.26
C SER A 46 -19.67 -8.96 -28.11
N THR A 47 -20.73 -9.42 -27.46
CA THR A 47 -21.20 -8.84 -26.19
C THR A 47 -20.29 -9.27 -25.05
N ASN A 48 -19.84 -8.31 -24.24
CA ASN A 48 -18.77 -8.54 -23.25
C ASN A 48 -19.36 -8.92 -21.88
N THR A 49 -19.54 -10.22 -21.62
CA THR A 49 -20.06 -10.75 -20.34
C THR A 49 -18.99 -11.51 -19.56
N ALA A 50 -18.68 -11.05 -18.34
CA ALA A 50 -17.64 -11.63 -17.50
C ALA A 50 -18.11 -12.90 -16.75
N PRO A 51 -17.35 -14.02 -16.78
CA PRO A 51 -17.65 -15.19 -15.95
C PRO A 51 -17.44 -14.91 -14.45
N LYS A 52 -18.39 -15.35 -13.61
CA LYS A 52 -18.21 -15.40 -12.15
C LYS A 52 -17.26 -16.53 -11.77
N VAL A 53 -16.20 -16.21 -11.04
CA VAL A 53 -15.37 -17.21 -10.34
C VAL A 53 -15.95 -17.42 -8.93
N PRO A 54 -16.06 -18.66 -8.40
CA PRO A 54 -16.45 -18.90 -7.02
C PRO A 54 -15.44 -18.31 -6.03
N PRO A 55 -15.88 -17.79 -4.87
CA PRO A 55 -14.94 -17.39 -3.82
C PRO A 55 -14.21 -18.61 -3.26
N LEU A 56 -12.92 -18.46 -2.95
CA LEU A 56 -12.19 -19.39 -2.09
C LEU A 56 -12.87 -19.45 -0.70
N PRO A 57 -12.76 -20.58 0.04
CA PRO A 57 -13.36 -20.69 1.36
C PRO A 57 -12.81 -19.60 2.28
N ASN A 58 -13.71 -18.85 2.91
CA ASN A 58 -13.34 -17.84 3.89
C ASN A 58 -12.88 -18.52 5.18
N SER A 59 -11.57 -18.58 5.42
CA SER A 59 -11.07 -18.71 6.79
C SER A 59 -11.63 -17.54 7.62
N PRO A 60 -12.20 -17.78 8.82
CA PRO A 60 -12.58 -16.69 9.70
C PRO A 60 -11.32 -15.92 10.14
N SER A 61 -11.50 -14.63 10.48
CA SER A 61 -10.42 -13.88 11.12
C SER A 61 -10.20 -14.44 12.52
N LEU A 62 -8.94 -14.66 12.92
CA LEU A 62 -8.61 -15.18 14.25
C LEU A 62 -9.21 -14.32 15.37
N ALA A 63 -9.17 -12.99 15.20
CA ALA A 63 -9.82 -12.02 16.09
C ALA A 63 -11.36 -12.18 16.18
N GLN A 64 -12.02 -12.62 15.09
CA GLN A 64 -13.47 -12.87 15.10
C GLN A 64 -13.83 -14.18 15.80
N THR A 65 -12.99 -15.23 15.72
CA THR A 65 -13.22 -16.48 16.46
C THR A 65 -12.95 -16.36 17.96
N ILE A 66 -11.95 -15.57 18.38
CA ILE A 66 -11.67 -15.32 19.80
C ILE A 66 -12.87 -14.61 20.48
N GLY A 67 -13.58 -13.73 19.75
CA GLY A 67 -14.76 -13.03 20.25
C GLY A 67 -16.04 -13.86 20.36
N MET A 68 -16.03 -15.17 20.07
CA MET A 68 -17.24 -16.01 20.12
C MET A 68 -17.29 -16.98 21.33
N ASP A 69 -16.20 -17.17 22.06
CA ASP A 69 -16.14 -18.14 23.18
C ASP A 69 -16.52 -17.54 24.55
N GLU A 70 -16.91 -16.26 24.60
CA GLU A 70 -17.37 -15.60 25.84
C GLU A 70 -18.66 -16.24 26.41
N SER A 71 -19.40 -17.00 25.60
CA SER A 71 -20.53 -17.83 26.05
C SER A 71 -20.12 -19.05 26.90
N SER A 72 -18.85 -19.45 26.91
CA SER A 72 -18.37 -20.68 27.57
C SER A 72 -17.87 -20.44 29.00
N GLY A 73 -17.77 -19.18 29.45
CA GLY A 73 -17.39 -18.82 30.82
C GLY A 73 -15.92 -19.06 31.21
N VAL A 74 -15.10 -19.63 30.31
CA VAL A 74 -13.66 -19.83 30.53
C VAL A 74 -12.91 -18.62 29.96
N ILE A 75 -12.35 -17.78 30.84
CA ILE A 75 -11.46 -16.70 30.41
C ILE A 75 -10.11 -17.33 30.03
N ALA A 76 -9.87 -17.44 28.72
CA ALA A 76 -8.59 -17.91 28.18
C ALA A 76 -7.40 -17.09 28.73
N SER A 77 -6.33 -17.77 29.12
CA SER A 77 -5.11 -17.11 29.64
C SER A 77 -4.43 -16.29 28.55
N GLY A 78 -3.69 -15.25 28.94
CA GLY A 78 -2.86 -14.49 28.00
C GLY A 78 -1.85 -15.37 27.25
N ASP A 79 -1.41 -16.48 27.85
CA ASP A 79 -0.57 -17.47 27.16
C ASP A 79 -1.34 -18.30 26.12
N ASP A 80 -2.58 -18.70 26.41
CA ASP A 80 -3.44 -19.42 25.46
C ASP A 80 -3.74 -18.53 24.24
N VAL A 81 -4.02 -17.25 24.50
CA VAL A 81 -4.20 -16.22 23.49
C VAL A 81 -2.94 -16.07 22.63
N ILE A 82 -1.74 -15.90 23.21
CA ILE A 82 -0.50 -15.79 22.40
C ILE A 82 -0.22 -17.07 21.61
N ASN A 83 -0.53 -18.25 22.14
CA ASN A 83 -0.29 -19.51 21.45
C ASN A 83 -1.11 -19.65 20.14
N SER A 84 -2.25 -18.94 20.00
CA SER A 84 -3.02 -18.97 18.74
C SER A 84 -2.32 -18.30 17.55
N TYR A 85 -1.32 -17.43 17.79
CA TYR A 85 -0.61 -16.67 16.75
C TYR A 85 0.48 -17.48 16.05
N THR A 86 0.74 -18.73 16.46
CA THR A 86 1.74 -19.64 15.85
C THR A 86 3.18 -19.08 15.77
N LEU A 87 3.53 -18.19 16.70
CA LEU A 87 4.81 -17.49 16.73
C LEU A 87 6.00 -18.43 17.05
N PRO A 88 7.21 -18.16 16.50
CA PRO A 88 8.40 -18.93 16.84
C PRO A 88 8.80 -18.73 18.32
N ARG A 89 9.58 -19.68 18.84
CA ARG A 89 10.19 -19.63 20.18
C ARG A 89 11.71 -19.77 20.00
N PRO A 90 12.56 -18.82 20.48
CA PRO A 90 12.21 -17.56 21.16
C PRO A 90 11.37 -16.62 20.27
N LEU A 91 10.63 -15.71 20.92
CA LEU A 91 9.80 -14.73 20.20
C LEU A 91 10.69 -13.79 19.36
N PRO A 92 10.19 -13.31 18.20
CA PRO A 92 10.92 -12.35 17.38
C PRO A 92 11.26 -11.06 18.13
N LEU A 93 12.38 -10.43 17.80
CA LEU A 93 12.87 -9.23 18.49
C LEU A 93 11.88 -8.05 18.39
N TRP A 94 11.10 -7.99 17.29
CA TRP A 94 10.03 -7.02 17.06
C TRP A 94 8.72 -7.31 17.83
N LEU A 95 8.64 -8.35 18.66
CA LEU A 95 7.56 -8.53 19.64
C LEU A 95 8.00 -8.25 21.08
N ASN A 96 9.21 -7.73 21.28
CA ASN A 96 9.70 -7.31 22.60
C ASN A 96 9.61 -5.78 22.73
N ALA A 97 8.90 -5.34 23.77
CA ALA A 97 8.59 -3.94 24.11
C ALA A 97 9.82 -3.01 24.14
N ASN A 98 11.01 -3.56 24.38
CA ASN A 98 12.25 -2.80 24.46
C ASN A 98 12.78 -2.32 23.11
N TYR A 99 12.39 -2.97 21.99
CA TYR A 99 12.89 -2.70 20.65
C TYR A 99 11.84 -2.06 19.72
N VAL A 100 10.55 -2.19 20.03
CA VAL A 100 9.43 -1.62 19.25
C VAL A 100 9.19 -0.11 19.52
N LYS A 101 10.25 0.63 19.87
CA LYS A 101 10.23 2.06 20.22
C LYS A 101 10.22 2.93 18.96
N HIS A 102 9.70 4.15 19.06
CA HIS A 102 9.55 5.10 17.95
C HIS A 102 10.56 6.25 18.03
N ILE A 103 10.77 6.98 16.92
CA ILE A 103 11.63 8.18 16.90
C ILE A 103 10.98 9.38 17.62
N VAL A 104 9.65 9.39 17.74
CA VAL A 104 8.87 10.44 18.42
C VAL A 104 7.82 9.81 19.33
N LYS A 105 7.53 10.48 20.45
CA LYS A 105 6.36 10.19 21.29
C LYS A 105 5.26 11.19 20.94
N GLY A 106 4.11 10.72 20.46
CA GLY A 106 2.99 11.59 20.10
C GLY A 106 1.87 10.84 19.39
N ASN A 107 0.70 11.47 19.26
CA ASN A 107 -0.46 10.89 18.58
C ASN A 107 -0.30 10.99 17.05
N PHE A 108 0.17 9.91 16.43
CA PHE A 108 0.37 9.78 14.98
C PHE A 108 -0.94 9.93 14.16
N MET A 109 -2.14 9.80 14.75
CA MET A 109 -3.41 10.04 14.04
C MET A 109 -3.51 11.46 13.47
N THR A 110 -2.83 12.45 14.08
CA THR A 110 -2.79 13.83 13.57
C THR A 110 -2.11 13.97 12.21
N LEU A 111 -1.25 13.02 11.82
CA LEU A 111 -0.61 12.96 10.50
C LEU A 111 -1.50 12.25 9.46
N SER A 112 -2.33 11.31 9.91
CA SER A 112 -3.32 10.58 9.10
C SER A 112 -4.63 11.36 8.86
N ALA A 113 -4.91 12.38 9.69
CA ALA A 113 -6.14 13.15 9.66
C ALA A 113 -6.23 14.10 8.44
N ARG A 114 -7.27 13.92 7.61
CA ARG A 114 -7.50 14.76 6.43
C ARG A 114 -7.71 16.24 6.82
N PRO A 115 -6.97 17.20 6.24
CA PRO A 115 -7.24 18.62 6.41
C PRO A 115 -8.65 18.97 5.93
N LYS A 116 -9.39 19.79 6.71
CA LYS A 116 -10.82 20.10 6.46
C LYS A 116 -11.12 20.69 5.08
N THR A 117 -10.13 21.28 4.40
CA THR A 117 -10.23 21.90 3.07
C THR A 117 -9.82 20.99 1.91
N VAL A 118 -9.09 19.90 2.16
CA VAL A 118 -8.55 19.00 1.11
C VAL A 118 -9.57 17.91 0.79
N GLU A 119 -9.82 17.63 -0.49
CA GLU A 119 -10.76 16.56 -0.87
C GLU A 119 -10.27 15.17 -0.43
N GLN A 120 -11.21 14.25 -0.20
CA GLN A 120 -10.91 12.86 0.16
C GLN A 120 -10.09 12.11 -0.91
N GLY A 121 -10.28 12.39 -2.20
CA GLY A 121 -9.48 11.80 -3.29
C GLY A 121 -8.02 12.24 -3.21
N GLU A 122 -7.78 13.55 -3.25
CA GLU A 122 -6.47 14.19 -3.06
C GLU A 122 -5.73 13.69 -1.80
N TRP A 123 -6.43 13.57 -0.67
CA TRP A 123 -5.81 13.07 0.56
C TRP A 123 -5.36 11.61 0.47
N ILE A 124 -6.18 10.74 -0.15
CA ILE A 124 -5.80 9.35 -0.39
C ILE A 124 -4.62 9.29 -1.37
N ALA A 125 -4.63 10.10 -2.43
CA ALA A 125 -3.54 10.17 -3.41
C ALA A 125 -2.20 10.56 -2.75
N HIS A 126 -2.20 11.64 -1.97
CA HIS A 126 -1.05 12.09 -1.20
C HIS A 126 -0.53 10.99 -0.26
N GLN A 127 -1.42 10.33 0.49
CA GLN A 127 -1.04 9.27 1.42
C GLN A 127 -0.50 8.01 0.71
N VAL A 128 -1.02 7.64 -0.46
CA VAL A 128 -0.43 6.55 -1.28
C VAL A 128 1.02 6.88 -1.63
N VAL A 129 1.28 8.06 -2.19
CA VAL A 129 2.62 8.48 -2.62
C VAL A 129 3.59 8.55 -1.43
N GLU A 130 3.16 9.12 -0.31
CA GLU A 130 4.01 9.31 0.87
C GLU A 130 4.34 7.99 1.58
N HIS A 131 3.37 7.09 1.75
CA HIS A 131 3.64 5.78 2.36
C HIS A 131 4.49 4.88 1.46
N TYR A 132 4.31 4.96 0.13
CA TYR A 132 5.17 4.29 -0.84
C TYR A 132 6.61 4.81 -0.78
N ARG A 133 6.79 6.13 -0.77
CA ARG A 133 8.10 6.81 -0.66
C ARG A 133 8.84 6.39 0.61
N ASN A 134 8.14 6.34 1.74
CA ASN A 134 8.73 5.94 3.02
C ASN A 134 9.08 4.45 3.06
N LEU A 135 8.18 3.56 2.60
CA LEU A 135 8.47 2.12 2.50
C LEU A 135 9.69 1.84 1.61
N TRP A 136 9.76 2.48 0.44
CA TRP A 136 10.82 2.22 -0.53
C TRP A 136 12.21 2.56 0.01
N ASN A 137 12.34 3.51 0.92
CA ASN A 137 13.60 3.79 1.60
C ASN A 137 14.11 2.61 2.44
N PHE A 138 13.23 1.84 3.10
CA PHE A 138 13.61 0.63 3.83
C PHE A 138 13.91 -0.54 2.89
N VAL A 139 13.11 -0.71 1.83
CA VAL A 139 13.37 -1.75 0.81
C VAL A 139 14.73 -1.57 0.16
N ARG A 140 15.15 -0.31 -0.10
CA ARG A 140 16.49 -0.01 -0.60
C ARG A 140 17.61 -0.50 0.31
N VAL A 141 17.45 -0.51 1.63
CA VAL A 141 18.49 -1.03 2.56
C VAL A 141 18.71 -2.53 2.35
N VAL A 142 17.64 -3.31 2.17
CA VAL A 142 17.75 -4.78 1.96
C VAL A 142 18.00 -5.18 0.50
N HIS A 143 17.87 -4.24 -0.44
CA HIS A 143 18.24 -4.37 -1.86
C HIS A 143 19.66 -3.86 -2.18
N GLU A 144 20.29 -3.11 -1.26
CA GLU A 144 21.64 -2.59 -1.47
C GLU A 144 22.65 -3.74 -1.60
N LYS A 145 23.72 -3.51 -2.37
CA LYS A 145 24.69 -4.56 -2.69
C LYS A 145 25.94 -4.49 -1.83
N GLU A 146 26.33 -5.65 -1.31
CA GLU A 146 27.61 -5.85 -0.64
C GLU A 146 28.75 -6.01 -1.67
N GLU A 147 30.00 -6.07 -1.21
CA GLU A 147 31.20 -6.12 -2.06
C GLU A 147 31.25 -7.36 -2.97
N ASP A 148 30.56 -8.45 -2.61
CA ASP A 148 30.42 -9.66 -3.43
C ASP A 148 29.33 -9.54 -4.53
N GLY A 149 28.60 -8.41 -4.56
CA GLY A 149 27.53 -8.12 -5.51
C GLY A 149 26.16 -8.73 -5.17
N THR A 150 26.03 -9.44 -4.05
CA THR A 150 24.75 -9.91 -3.50
C THR A 150 24.06 -8.83 -2.66
N SER A 151 22.78 -9.04 -2.35
CA SER A 151 21.96 -8.17 -1.50
C SER A 151 21.42 -8.94 -0.30
N ILE A 152 21.19 -8.27 0.83
CA ILE A 152 20.75 -8.89 2.09
C ILE A 152 19.47 -9.71 1.90
N CYS A 153 18.47 -9.13 1.22
CA CYS A 153 17.35 -9.88 0.67
C CYS A 153 17.74 -10.42 -0.71
N ASN A 154 17.80 -11.74 -0.87
CA ASN A 154 18.10 -12.40 -2.15
C ASN A 154 17.42 -13.78 -2.24
N PRO A 155 17.41 -14.46 -3.40
CA PRO A 155 16.74 -15.75 -3.55
C PRO A 155 17.28 -16.92 -2.69
N LYS A 156 18.45 -16.79 -2.05
CA LYS A 156 18.96 -17.77 -1.08
C LYS A 156 18.46 -17.48 0.34
N THR A 157 18.48 -16.22 0.76
CA THR A 157 18.02 -15.80 2.10
C THR A 157 16.50 -15.73 2.21
N CYS A 158 15.82 -15.31 1.13
CA CYS A 158 14.37 -15.13 1.06
C CYS A 158 13.81 -15.73 -0.24
N PRO A 159 13.82 -17.08 -0.39
CA PRO A 159 13.35 -17.78 -1.59
C PRO A 159 11.85 -17.62 -1.86
N ARG A 160 11.08 -17.12 -0.89
CA ARG A 160 9.65 -16.78 -1.02
C ARG A 160 9.32 -15.49 -0.27
N MET A 161 8.43 -14.69 -0.84
CA MET A 161 7.87 -13.51 -0.18
C MET A 161 6.93 -13.94 0.95
N SER A 162 7.38 -13.83 2.21
CA SER A 162 6.62 -14.37 3.36
C SER A 162 6.75 -13.56 4.65
N ALA A 163 5.72 -13.68 5.49
CA ALA A 163 5.63 -13.17 6.84
C ALA A 163 5.64 -14.36 7.82
N GLY A 164 6.85 -14.81 8.17
CA GLY A 164 7.07 -16.03 8.94
C GLY A 164 6.81 -17.31 8.13
N ALA A 165 6.70 -18.45 8.82
CA ALA A 165 6.52 -19.74 8.18
C ALA A 165 5.13 -19.89 7.52
N ASN A 166 4.08 -19.39 8.17
CA ASN A 166 2.70 -19.74 7.84
C ASN A 166 2.08 -18.85 6.75
N HIS A 167 2.60 -17.64 6.52
CA HIS A 167 2.05 -16.70 5.53
C HIS A 167 3.00 -16.46 4.36
N SER A 168 2.63 -16.97 3.17
CA SER A 168 3.25 -16.61 1.90
C SER A 168 2.39 -15.58 1.15
N PHE A 169 3.04 -14.67 0.44
CA PHE A 169 2.40 -13.66 -0.38
C PHE A 169 2.68 -13.94 -1.86
N THR A 170 1.74 -14.60 -2.53
CA THR A 170 1.81 -14.81 -3.97
C THR A 170 1.61 -13.52 -4.75
N TRP A 171 2.23 -13.46 -5.94
CA TRP A 171 2.01 -12.43 -6.95
C TRP A 171 1.05 -12.95 -8.03
N LEU A 172 0.27 -12.09 -8.69
CA LEU A 172 -0.58 -12.50 -9.81
C LEU A 172 0.14 -12.25 -11.14
N ASN A 173 0.36 -13.31 -11.91
CA ASN A 173 0.99 -13.20 -13.22
C ASN A 173 0.04 -12.64 -14.30
N ASN A 174 0.52 -12.50 -15.54
CA ASN A 174 -0.28 -11.96 -16.66
C ASN A 174 -1.53 -12.80 -17.00
N ARG A 175 -1.57 -14.09 -16.61
CA ARG A 175 -2.74 -14.98 -16.75
C ARG A 175 -3.66 -14.95 -15.52
N ARG A 176 -3.37 -14.08 -14.54
CA ARG A 176 -4.03 -13.96 -13.22
C ARG A 176 -3.86 -15.19 -12.31
N GLU A 177 -2.85 -16.00 -12.57
CA GLU A 177 -2.50 -17.15 -11.72
C GLU A 177 -1.61 -16.67 -10.55
N PRO A 178 -1.82 -17.19 -9.33
CA PRO A 178 -0.91 -16.92 -8.22
C PRO A 178 0.42 -17.66 -8.41
N VAL A 179 1.52 -16.94 -8.28
CA VAL A 179 2.89 -17.48 -8.30
C VAL A 179 3.63 -17.10 -7.02
N GLU A 180 4.36 -18.05 -6.46
CA GLU A 180 5.37 -17.79 -5.42
C GLU A 180 6.60 -17.17 -6.09
N LEU A 181 7.20 -16.17 -5.44
CA LEU A 181 8.40 -15.46 -5.93
C LEU A 181 9.38 -15.20 -4.77
N PRO A 182 10.70 -15.17 -5.02
CA PRO A 182 11.68 -14.63 -4.08
C PRO A 182 11.30 -13.23 -3.62
N ALA A 183 11.55 -12.90 -2.36
CA ALA A 183 11.08 -11.64 -1.78
C ALA A 183 11.67 -10.40 -2.48
N TYR A 184 12.94 -10.46 -2.88
CA TYR A 184 13.61 -9.42 -3.68
C TYR A 184 12.91 -9.17 -5.04
N GLU A 185 12.50 -10.24 -5.73
CA GLU A 185 11.76 -10.14 -6.99
C GLU A 185 10.35 -9.58 -6.76
N TYR A 186 9.67 -10.04 -5.71
CA TYR A 186 8.36 -9.52 -5.31
C TYR A 186 8.40 -8.02 -5.00
N MET A 187 9.40 -7.56 -4.23
CA MET A 187 9.60 -6.15 -3.92
C MET A 187 9.95 -5.33 -5.17
N THR A 188 10.68 -5.91 -6.12
CA THR A 188 10.97 -5.29 -7.42
C THR A 188 9.72 -5.18 -8.31
N LEU A 189 8.87 -6.19 -8.35
CA LEU A 189 7.59 -6.13 -9.08
C LEU A 189 6.60 -5.16 -8.40
N MET A 190 6.56 -5.14 -7.07
CA MET A 190 5.80 -4.16 -6.27
C MET A 190 6.21 -2.72 -6.64
N GLN A 191 7.51 -2.43 -6.64
CA GLN A 191 8.06 -1.11 -7.01
C GLN A 191 7.58 -0.67 -8.41
N ARG A 192 7.73 -1.55 -9.41
CA ARG A 192 7.37 -1.24 -10.80
C ARG A 192 5.86 -1.09 -10.97
N TRP A 193 5.07 -1.90 -10.28
CA TRP A 193 3.62 -1.88 -10.35
C TRP A 193 3.01 -0.66 -9.64
N ILE A 194 3.51 -0.26 -8.46
CA ILE A 194 3.05 0.96 -7.79
C ILE A 194 3.48 2.21 -8.56
N SER A 195 4.73 2.28 -9.03
CA SER A 195 5.19 3.44 -9.84
C SER A 195 4.35 3.58 -11.10
N GLY A 196 4.15 2.50 -11.86
CA GLY A 196 3.25 2.46 -13.02
C GLY A 196 1.75 2.60 -12.71
N LYS A 197 1.38 2.95 -11.46
CA LYS A 197 0.05 3.44 -11.08
C LYS A 197 0.08 4.91 -10.68
N ILE A 198 1.11 5.35 -9.94
CA ILE A 198 1.32 6.75 -9.55
C ILE A 198 1.68 7.64 -10.76
N ASP A 199 2.46 7.10 -11.71
CA ASP A 199 2.87 7.79 -12.94
C ASP A 199 1.77 7.81 -14.02
N ASP A 200 0.66 7.08 -13.82
CA ASP A 200 -0.46 6.98 -14.76
C ASP A 200 -1.47 8.10 -14.51
N THR A 201 -1.43 9.15 -15.35
CA THR A 201 -2.29 10.34 -15.21
C THR A 201 -3.78 10.08 -15.35
N ALA A 202 -4.20 8.89 -15.82
CA ALA A 202 -5.60 8.47 -15.83
C ALA A 202 -6.06 7.85 -14.49
N ILE A 203 -5.13 7.62 -13.55
CA ILE A 203 -5.38 7.06 -12.22
C ILE A 203 -5.00 8.07 -11.13
N PHE A 204 -3.89 8.79 -11.32
CA PHE A 204 -3.43 9.89 -10.48
C PHE A 204 -3.33 11.16 -11.34
N PRO A 205 -4.40 11.96 -11.47
CA PRO A 205 -4.37 13.23 -12.19
C PRO A 205 -3.32 14.18 -11.61
N THR A 206 -2.65 14.94 -12.49
CA THR A 206 -1.59 15.90 -12.11
C THR A 206 -1.82 17.31 -12.65
N ASP A 207 -2.94 17.56 -13.33
CA ASP A 207 -3.32 18.88 -13.83
C ASP A 207 -3.87 19.76 -12.68
N PRO A 208 -3.21 20.87 -12.30
CA PRO A 208 -3.69 21.73 -11.21
C PRO A 208 -5.06 22.38 -11.46
N SER A 209 -5.54 22.42 -12.71
CA SER A 209 -6.86 22.94 -13.05
C SER A 209 -8.00 21.97 -12.74
N GLY A 210 -7.70 20.67 -12.55
CA GLY A 210 -8.68 19.66 -12.15
C GLY A 210 -8.94 19.60 -10.64
N VAL A 211 -8.01 20.08 -9.81
CA VAL A 211 -8.01 19.84 -8.35
C VAL A 211 -9.22 20.48 -7.65
N SER A 212 -9.92 19.70 -6.82
CA SER A 212 -11.08 20.15 -6.05
C SER A 212 -10.81 20.28 -4.55
N TYR A 213 -11.70 21.01 -3.87
CA TYR A 213 -11.64 21.28 -2.43
C TYR A 213 -12.78 20.58 -1.70
N ALA A 214 -12.57 20.20 -0.44
CA ALA A 214 -13.63 19.64 0.39
C ALA A 214 -14.81 20.62 0.51
N HIS A 215 -16.02 20.12 0.27
CA HIS A 215 -17.24 20.89 0.44
C HIS A 215 -17.43 21.26 1.91
N ASN A 216 -17.66 22.55 2.20
CA ASN A 216 -17.87 23.08 3.54
C ASN A 216 -19.26 23.73 3.64
N PRO A 217 -20.26 23.06 4.26
CA PRO A 217 -21.62 23.58 4.37
C PRO A 217 -21.76 24.94 5.07
N SER A 218 -20.75 25.38 5.84
CA SER A 218 -20.74 26.70 6.49
C SER A 218 -20.25 27.84 5.59
N ILE A 219 -19.77 27.53 4.37
CA ILE A 219 -19.21 28.49 3.40
C ILE A 219 -19.87 28.35 2.03
N THR A 220 -20.17 27.11 1.61
CA THR A 220 -20.71 26.79 0.29
C THR A 220 -22.24 26.71 0.34
N THR A 221 -22.93 27.71 -0.21
CA THR A 221 -24.41 27.74 -0.29
C THR A 221 -24.99 26.71 -1.26
N THR A 222 -24.21 26.29 -2.26
CA THR A 222 -24.59 25.24 -3.21
C THR A 222 -24.38 23.86 -2.58
N PRO A 223 -25.45 23.06 -2.33
CA PRO A 223 -25.30 21.72 -1.77
C PRO A 223 -24.53 20.80 -2.72
N LEU A 224 -23.80 19.83 -2.16
CA LEU A 224 -22.96 18.91 -2.93
C LEU A 224 -23.72 18.18 -4.06
N SER A 225 -25.01 17.88 -3.86
CA SER A 225 -25.88 17.26 -4.88
C SER A 225 -26.17 18.14 -6.10
N GLN A 226 -25.88 19.44 -6.07
CA GLN A 226 -25.94 20.35 -7.22
C GLN A 226 -24.57 20.56 -7.89
N LEU A 227 -23.49 20.01 -7.31
CA LEU A 227 -22.14 20.00 -7.91
C LEU A 227 -21.87 18.73 -8.74
N SER A 228 -22.84 17.80 -8.78
CA SER A 228 -22.80 16.54 -9.53
C SER A 228 -23.96 16.48 -10.51
N ASN A 229 -23.71 15.97 -11.72
CA ASN A 229 -24.74 15.84 -12.77
C ASN A 229 -25.90 14.92 -12.31
N PRO A 230 -27.17 15.32 -12.47
CA PRO A 230 -28.32 14.49 -12.10
C PRO A 230 -28.31 13.14 -12.83
N GLY A 231 -28.26 12.05 -12.05
CA GLY A 231 -28.26 10.67 -12.57
C GLY A 231 -26.88 10.03 -12.75
N GLU A 232 -25.78 10.78 -12.61
CA GLU A 232 -24.45 10.17 -12.49
C GLU A 232 -24.19 9.67 -11.06
N ALA A 233 -23.46 8.56 -10.92
CA ALA A 233 -22.93 8.15 -9.63
C ALA A 233 -21.93 9.19 -9.09
N ASP A 234 -21.99 9.46 -7.79
CA ASP A 234 -20.99 10.22 -7.04
C ASP A 234 -20.00 9.27 -6.38
N TYR A 235 -18.72 9.64 -6.36
CA TYR A 235 -17.64 8.79 -5.82
C TYR A 235 -16.41 9.61 -5.40
N ILE A 236 -15.59 9.03 -4.53
CA ILE A 236 -14.44 9.70 -3.92
C ILE A 236 -13.43 10.10 -5.00
N GLY A 237 -13.12 11.40 -5.07
CA GLY A 237 -12.16 11.97 -6.02
C GLY A 237 -12.74 12.40 -7.36
N LYS A 238 -14.02 12.12 -7.64
CA LYS A 238 -14.68 12.45 -8.93
C LYS A 238 -14.47 13.91 -9.35
N ARG A 239 -14.63 14.85 -8.42
CA ARG A 239 -14.54 16.29 -8.70
C ARG A 239 -13.11 16.78 -8.90
N SER A 240 -12.10 15.99 -8.50
CA SER A 240 -10.68 16.21 -8.79
C SER A 240 -10.16 15.35 -9.97
N GLY A 241 -11.06 14.73 -10.73
CA GLY A 241 -10.74 13.96 -11.94
C GLY A 241 -10.23 12.53 -11.71
N PHE A 242 -10.21 12.02 -10.47
CA PHE A 242 -9.86 10.62 -10.21
C PHE A 242 -10.92 9.66 -10.80
N PRO A 243 -10.54 8.44 -11.24
CA PRO A 243 -11.48 7.47 -11.83
C PRO A 243 -12.38 6.77 -10.79
N ASP A 244 -13.45 6.13 -11.26
CA ASP A 244 -14.44 5.37 -10.46
C ASP A 244 -13.81 4.39 -9.45
N LYS A 245 -12.75 3.69 -9.87
CA LYS A 245 -12.04 2.65 -9.10
C LYS A 245 -10.78 3.13 -8.41
N PHE A 246 -10.56 4.45 -8.33
CA PHE A 246 -9.39 5.02 -7.67
C PHE A 246 -9.17 4.44 -6.26
N VAL A 247 -10.23 4.36 -5.45
CA VAL A 247 -10.19 3.80 -4.09
C VAL A 247 -9.82 2.31 -4.08
N GLU A 248 -10.32 1.51 -5.03
CA GLU A 248 -9.96 0.09 -5.15
C GLU A 248 -8.47 -0.09 -5.49
N VAL A 249 -7.95 0.73 -6.39
CA VAL A 249 -6.52 0.75 -6.76
C VAL A 249 -5.67 1.16 -5.56
N CYS A 250 -6.08 2.16 -4.78
CA CYS A 250 -5.39 2.56 -3.56
C CYS A 250 -5.38 1.44 -2.50
N GLN A 251 -6.51 0.73 -2.31
CA GLN A 251 -6.58 -0.46 -1.46
C GLN A 251 -5.68 -1.61 -1.96
N MET A 252 -5.49 -1.77 -3.28
CA MET A 252 -4.51 -2.72 -3.83
C MET A 252 -3.06 -2.27 -3.53
N ILE A 253 -2.77 -0.98 -3.66
CA ILE A 253 -1.45 -0.41 -3.35
C ILE A 253 -1.11 -0.57 -1.86
N PHE A 254 -2.02 -0.21 -0.94
CA PHE A 254 -1.82 -0.39 0.50
C PHE A 254 -1.63 -1.86 0.90
N ARG A 255 -2.37 -2.81 0.31
CA ARG A 255 -2.11 -4.26 0.50
C ARG A 255 -0.69 -4.66 0.12
N GLN A 256 -0.21 -4.20 -1.03
CA GLN A 256 1.15 -4.52 -1.49
C GLN A 256 2.22 -3.88 -0.59
N MET A 257 1.98 -2.67 -0.07
CA MET A 257 2.86 -2.04 0.91
C MET A 257 2.88 -2.79 2.25
N PHE A 258 1.71 -3.20 2.78
CA PHE A 258 1.62 -3.97 4.03
C PHE A 258 2.40 -5.28 3.94
N ARG A 259 2.20 -6.06 2.86
CA ARG A 259 2.91 -7.33 2.62
C ARG A 259 4.43 -7.17 2.69
N VAL A 260 4.95 -6.06 2.18
CA VAL A 260 6.39 -5.77 2.22
C VAL A 260 6.84 -5.32 3.61
N TYR A 261 6.12 -4.44 4.31
CA TYR A 261 6.41 -4.16 5.72
C TYR A 261 6.44 -5.44 6.56
N SER A 262 5.44 -6.32 6.44
CA SER A 262 5.39 -7.60 7.16
C SER A 262 6.61 -8.47 6.86
N HIS A 263 7.05 -8.56 5.60
CA HIS A 263 8.27 -9.27 5.26
C HIS A 263 9.53 -8.63 5.87
N LEU A 264 9.67 -7.30 5.83
CA LEU A 264 10.78 -6.58 6.46
C LEU A 264 10.83 -6.84 7.98
N TYR A 265 9.70 -6.91 8.67
CA TYR A 265 9.66 -7.31 10.09
C TYR A 265 10.06 -8.77 10.30
N TRP A 266 9.40 -9.69 9.60
CA TRP A 266 9.57 -11.13 9.82
C TRP A 266 10.95 -11.68 9.40
N ALA A 267 11.58 -11.10 8.38
CA ALA A 267 12.88 -11.57 7.86
C ALA A 267 14.06 -10.65 8.18
N HIS A 268 13.84 -9.33 8.31
CA HIS A 268 14.92 -8.34 8.28
C HIS A 268 14.97 -7.35 9.47
N PHE A 269 14.08 -7.47 10.46
CA PHE A 269 14.06 -6.54 11.60
C PHE A 269 15.36 -6.56 12.39
N THR A 270 15.91 -7.75 12.65
CA THR A 270 17.22 -7.88 13.30
C THR A 270 18.31 -7.45 12.32
N GLU A 271 18.52 -8.25 11.27
CA GLU A 271 19.51 -7.97 10.22
C GLU A 271 18.82 -7.47 8.93
N PRO A 272 18.95 -6.19 8.55
CA PRO A 272 19.92 -5.20 9.06
C PRO A 272 19.34 -4.15 10.02
N PHE A 273 18.00 -4.02 10.16
CA PHE A 273 17.43 -2.76 10.68
C PHE A 273 17.78 -2.46 12.14
N TYR A 274 17.82 -3.47 13.02
CA TYR A 274 18.25 -3.30 14.41
C TYR A 274 19.75 -3.02 14.50
N HIS A 275 20.59 -3.77 13.79
CA HIS A 275 22.05 -3.59 13.83
C HIS A 275 22.51 -2.25 13.22
N LEU A 276 21.75 -1.68 12.27
CA LEU A 276 21.95 -0.32 11.74
C LEU A 276 21.29 0.80 12.57
N ASN A 277 20.63 0.50 13.69
CA ASN A 277 19.85 1.47 14.50
C ASN A 277 18.76 2.22 13.68
N LEU A 278 18.11 1.50 12.77
CA LEU A 278 16.99 1.94 11.94
C LEU A 278 15.64 1.41 12.43
N GLU A 279 15.62 0.64 13.51
CA GLU A 279 14.42 -0.02 14.03
C GLU A 279 13.35 1.00 14.43
N LYS A 280 13.74 2.12 15.05
CA LYS A 280 12.82 3.18 15.47
C LYS A 280 12.14 3.89 14.29
N GLN A 281 12.88 4.02 13.19
CA GLN A 281 12.43 4.62 11.94
C GLN A 281 11.42 3.68 11.27
N LEU A 282 11.74 2.38 11.18
CA LEU A 282 10.83 1.34 10.67
C LEU A 282 9.55 1.24 11.51
N ASN A 283 9.65 1.25 12.85
CA ASN A 283 8.53 1.28 13.78
C ASN A 283 7.62 2.49 13.53
N SER A 284 8.22 3.68 13.40
CA SER A 284 7.45 4.93 13.25
C SER A 284 6.76 5.04 11.89
N CYS A 285 7.43 4.63 10.81
CA CYS A 285 6.83 4.59 9.49
C CYS A 285 5.73 3.53 9.38
N PHE A 286 5.93 2.33 9.94
CA PHE A 286 4.91 1.27 9.89
C PHE A 286 3.71 1.56 10.80
N SER A 287 3.93 2.16 11.98
CA SER A 287 2.87 2.60 12.89
C SER A 287 2.02 3.72 12.26
N HIS A 288 2.65 4.73 11.65
CA HIS A 288 1.95 5.77 10.88
C HIS A 288 1.20 5.18 9.66
N PHE A 289 1.80 4.20 8.97
CA PHE A 289 1.17 3.48 7.86
C PHE A 289 -0.10 2.74 8.30
N LEU A 290 -0.06 1.98 9.40
CA LEU A 290 -1.23 1.25 9.90
C LEU A 290 -2.34 2.18 10.38
N LEU A 291 -2.01 3.28 11.09
CA LEU A 291 -2.99 4.28 11.51
C LEU A 291 -3.63 4.97 10.30
N THR A 292 -2.85 5.32 9.27
CA THR A 292 -3.39 5.88 8.02
C THR A 292 -4.25 4.86 7.27
N ALA A 293 -3.77 3.63 7.13
CA ALA A 293 -4.42 2.61 6.33
C ALA A 293 -5.76 2.16 6.91
N THR A 294 -5.86 2.08 8.24
CA THR A 294 -7.13 1.80 8.94
C THR A 294 -8.04 3.02 8.94
N ALA A 295 -7.55 4.22 9.25
CA ALA A 295 -8.35 5.45 9.24
C ALA A 295 -9.02 5.73 7.88
N LEU A 296 -8.32 5.45 6.76
CA LEU A 296 -8.81 5.65 5.39
C LEU A 296 -9.48 4.41 4.75
N ASP A 297 -9.72 3.34 5.51
CA ASP A 297 -10.29 2.08 5.01
C ASP A 297 -9.52 1.46 3.82
N MET A 298 -8.20 1.64 3.81
CA MET A 298 -7.27 1.06 2.83
C MET A 298 -6.88 -0.39 3.15
N LEU A 299 -6.95 -0.79 4.43
CA LEU A 299 -6.73 -2.16 4.92
C LEU A 299 -7.81 -2.55 5.93
N LYS A 300 -8.30 -3.78 5.83
CA LYS A 300 -9.32 -4.37 6.71
C LYS A 300 -8.66 -5.30 7.75
N PRO A 301 -9.30 -5.60 8.90
CA PRO A 301 -8.71 -6.44 9.95
C PRO A 301 -8.13 -7.78 9.46
N ARG A 302 -8.83 -8.44 8.52
CA ARG A 302 -8.40 -9.72 7.91
C ARG A 302 -7.09 -9.63 7.12
N GLU A 303 -6.70 -8.44 6.70
CA GLU A 303 -5.50 -8.20 5.90
C GLU A 303 -4.28 -7.85 6.79
N LEU A 304 -4.54 -7.48 8.05
CA LEU A 304 -3.53 -7.10 9.05
C LEU A 304 -2.99 -8.29 9.85
N GLU A 305 -3.66 -9.45 9.78
CA GLU A 305 -3.39 -10.66 10.55
C GLU A 305 -1.88 -11.04 10.65
N PRO A 306 -1.06 -10.98 9.57
CA PRO A 306 0.35 -11.37 9.64
C PRO A 306 1.23 -10.48 10.54
N MET A 307 0.71 -9.35 11.02
CA MET A 307 1.35 -8.44 11.98
C MET A 307 0.47 -8.16 13.21
N GLN A 308 -0.60 -8.93 13.43
CA GLN A 308 -1.57 -8.71 14.51
C GLN A 308 -0.89 -8.65 15.89
N ALA A 309 0.06 -9.54 16.18
CA ALA A 309 0.79 -9.54 17.45
C ALA A 309 1.56 -8.23 17.74
N LEU A 310 2.01 -7.51 16.70
CA LEU A 310 2.64 -6.19 16.84
C LEU A 310 1.60 -5.07 17.01
N ILE A 311 0.45 -5.19 16.32
CA ILE A 311 -0.69 -4.29 16.49
C ILE A 311 -1.22 -4.35 17.93
N ASP A 312 -1.34 -5.57 18.47
CA ASP A 312 -1.78 -5.84 19.84
C ASP A 312 -0.81 -5.23 20.87
N LEU A 313 0.49 -5.43 20.69
CA LEU A 313 1.55 -4.82 21.51
C LEU A 313 1.54 -3.28 21.43
N TRP A 314 1.30 -2.70 20.24
CA TRP A 314 1.22 -1.25 20.05
C TRP A 314 -0.08 -0.63 20.57
N ALA A 315 -1.18 -1.38 20.65
CA ALA A 315 -2.38 -0.94 21.36
C ALA A 315 -2.16 -0.98 22.89
N ALA A 316 -1.67 -2.09 23.43
CA ALA A 316 -1.45 -2.26 24.87
C ALA A 316 -0.35 -1.34 25.44
N ASN A 317 0.65 -0.94 24.64
CA ASN A 317 1.71 -0.03 25.07
C ASN A 317 1.40 1.47 24.85
N GLY A 318 0.21 1.81 24.33
CA GLY A 318 -0.22 3.20 24.11
C GLY A 318 0.37 3.87 22.85
N THR A 319 0.99 3.13 21.94
CA THR A 319 1.41 3.64 20.63
C THR A 319 0.20 3.95 19.74
N PHE A 320 -0.80 3.08 19.76
CA PHE A 320 -2.08 3.31 19.09
C PHE A 320 -3.09 3.95 20.06
N PRO A 321 -3.66 5.12 19.73
CA PRO A 321 -4.67 5.75 20.58
C PRO A 321 -5.98 4.94 20.63
N PRO A 322 -6.71 4.93 21.76
CA PRO A 322 -8.00 4.24 21.87
C PRO A 322 -9.07 4.70 20.86
N GLU A 323 -8.98 5.95 20.36
CA GLU A 323 -9.87 6.47 19.33
C GLU A 323 -9.51 6.02 17.88
N SER A 324 -8.50 5.18 17.71
CA SER A 324 -8.04 4.71 16.39
C SER A 324 -8.61 3.34 16.01
N LYS A 325 -8.98 3.16 14.74
CA LYS A 325 -9.37 1.85 14.19
C LYS A 325 -8.28 0.78 14.35
N ALA A 326 -7.00 1.17 14.36
CA ALA A 326 -5.90 0.24 14.65
C ALA A 326 -5.95 -0.33 16.08
N TYR A 327 -6.45 0.43 17.06
CA TYR A 327 -6.71 -0.02 18.42
C TYR A 327 -8.02 -0.83 18.50
N GLU A 328 -9.07 -0.43 17.79
CA GLU A 328 -10.32 -1.20 17.65
C GLU A 328 -10.07 -2.63 17.13
N TYR A 329 -9.06 -2.80 16.26
CA TYR A 329 -8.70 -4.10 15.68
C TYR A 329 -7.71 -4.91 16.53
N ALA A 330 -7.35 -4.44 17.74
CA ALA A 330 -6.31 -5.03 18.58
C ALA A 330 -6.84 -5.93 19.71
N ASN A 331 -6.16 -7.05 19.94
CA ASN A 331 -6.38 -7.93 21.09
C ASN A 331 -5.53 -7.47 22.28
N LEU A 332 -6.09 -6.58 23.10
CA LEU A 332 -5.37 -5.97 24.24
C LEU A 332 -4.77 -7.02 25.21
N ARG A 333 -5.47 -8.14 25.46
CA ARG A 333 -4.97 -9.23 26.34
C ARG A 333 -3.69 -9.88 25.78
N ALA A 334 -3.55 -9.99 24.46
CA ALA A 334 -2.32 -10.45 23.83
C ALA A 334 -1.19 -9.42 24.01
N GLY A 335 -1.48 -8.14 23.75
CA GLY A 335 -0.54 -7.03 23.91
C GLY A 335 0.00 -6.88 25.33
N GLU A 336 -0.87 -6.93 26.33
CA GLU A 336 -0.52 -6.94 27.76
C GLU A 336 0.39 -8.11 28.12
N ARG A 337 0.16 -9.29 27.54
CA ARG A 337 1.03 -10.45 27.77
C ARG A 337 2.39 -10.31 27.06
N PHE A 338 2.46 -9.71 25.87
CA PHE A 338 3.75 -9.38 25.23
C PHE A 338 4.55 -8.34 26.05
N LEU A 339 3.89 -7.36 26.67
CA LEU A 339 4.53 -6.42 27.61
C LEU A 339 5.15 -7.14 28.82
N GLN A 340 4.38 -8.02 29.49
CA GLN A 340 4.86 -8.85 30.60
C GLN A 340 6.08 -9.70 30.19
N LEU A 341 6.02 -10.40 29.06
CA LEU A 341 7.11 -11.21 28.52
C LEU A 341 8.35 -10.39 28.14
N SER A 342 8.20 -9.08 27.93
CA SER A 342 9.29 -8.14 27.66
C SER A 342 9.95 -7.58 28.93
N GLY A 343 9.47 -7.95 30.11
CA GLY A 343 9.90 -7.36 31.39
C GLY A 343 9.42 -5.93 31.61
N VAL A 344 8.45 -5.46 30.82
CA VAL A 344 7.89 -4.10 30.90
C VAL A 344 6.51 -4.18 31.54
N SER A 345 6.45 -3.98 32.86
CA SER A 345 5.19 -3.62 33.53
C SER A 345 4.89 -2.13 33.32
N GLN A 346 3.61 -1.75 33.44
CA GLN A 346 3.15 -0.35 33.42
C GLN A 346 3.59 0.40 34.68
#